data_AF-A0A9P9YGQ8-F1
#
_entry.id   AF-A0A9P9YGQ8-F1
#
_cell.length_a   1.000
_cell.length_b   1.000
_cell.length_c   1.000
_cell.angle_alpha   90.00
_cell.angle_beta   90.00
_cell.angle_gamma   90.00
#
_symmetry.space_group_name_H-M   'P 1'
#
loop_
_entity.id
_entity.type
_entity.pdbx_description
1 polymer ?
#
loop_
_entity_poly.entity_id
_entity_poly.type
_entity_poly.pdbx_seq_one_letter_code
_entity_poly.pdbx_strand_id
1 'polypeptide(L)'
;MHIKAILTVLAVLCLTLVAGQHSNCDELTRRCERCVERLNNRNDREMPVLNRHCRERTQRTWRWRNVGRCELTSSTARELIVA
;
A
#
# COMPACT_ATOMS: atom_id res chain seq x y z
N MET A 1 36.14 -20.75 -1.79
CA MET A 1 34.82 -21.28 -1.40
C MET A 1 34.04 -20.37 -0.42
N HIS A 2 34.53 -19.18 -0.08
CA HIS A 2 33.84 -18.24 0.82
C HIS A 2 32.82 -17.32 0.13
N ILE A 3 33.01 -17.03 -1.16
CA ILE A 3 32.12 -16.15 -1.94
C ILE A 3 30.68 -16.70 -1.98
N LYS A 4 30.51 -18.03 -2.10
CA LYS A 4 29.19 -18.66 -2.07
C LYS A 4 28.51 -18.49 -0.71
N ALA A 5 29.27 -18.65 0.38
CA ALA A 5 28.76 -18.46 1.75
C ALA A 5 28.36 -17.00 2.01
N ILE A 6 29.17 -16.04 1.55
CA ILE A 6 28.86 -14.61 1.66
C ILE A 6 27.59 -14.26 0.90
N LEU A 7 27.45 -14.76 -0.34
CA LEU A 7 26.25 -14.56 -1.16
C LEU A 7 25.00 -15.15 -0.50
N THR A 8 25.10 -16.34 0.10
CA THR A 8 23.95 -16.94 0.80
C THR A 8 23.53 -16.14 2.02
N VAL A 9 24.47 -15.63 2.81
CA VAL A 9 24.16 -14.80 3.98
C VAL A 9 23.54 -13.46 3.55
N LEU A 10 24.08 -12.84 2.49
CA LEU A 10 23.54 -11.60 1.94
C LEU A 10 22.11 -11.80 1.41
N ALA A 11 21.85 -12.89 0.69
CA ALA A 11 20.53 -13.21 0.17
C ALA A 11 19.50 -13.42 1.30
N VAL A 12 19.87 -14.17 2.35
CA VAL A 12 19.01 -14.35 3.52
C VAL A 12 18.74 -13.02 4.22
N LEU A 13 19.76 -12.17 4.38
CA LEU A 13 19.60 -10.86 4.99
C LEU A 13 18.64 -9.97 4.18
N CYS A 14 18.80 -9.91 2.86
CA CYS A 14 17.90 -9.14 1.99
C CYS A 14 16.45 -9.64 2.08
N LEU A 15 16.22 -10.95 2.09
CA LEU A 15 14.89 -11.54 2.20
C LEU A 15 14.23 -11.22 3.56
N THR A 16 15.00 -11.29 4.66
CA THR A 16 14.49 -10.96 6.00
C THR A 16 14.19 -9.48 6.17
N LEU A 17 15.00 -8.59 5.60
CA LEU A 17 14.75 -7.13 5.62
C LEU A 17 13.47 -6.75 4.88
N VAL A 18 13.21 -7.39 3.72
CA VAL A 18 11.97 -7.18 2.97
C VAL A 18 10.76 -7.69 3.76
N ALA A 19 10.86 -8.85 4.42
CA ALA A 19 9.78 -9.39 5.24
C ALA A 19 9.48 -8.51 6.48
N GLY A 20 10.50 -7.93 7.11
CA GLY A 20 10.34 -7.06 8.28
C GLY A 20 9.66 -5.72 7.97
N GLN A 21 9.74 -5.24 6.72
CA GLN A 21 9.01 -4.03 6.31
C GLN A 21 7.51 -4.27 6.25
N HIS A 22 7.06 -5.48 5.89
CA HIS A 22 5.65 -5.81 5.75
C HIS A 22 4.87 -5.66 7.07
N SER A 23 5.43 -6.15 8.19
CA SER A 23 4.80 -6.01 9.51
C SER A 23 4.68 -4.56 9.97
N ASN A 24 5.59 -3.69 9.52
CA ASN A 24 5.56 -2.27 9.88
C ASN A 24 4.46 -1.51 9.09
N CYS A 25 4.15 -1.96 7.87
CA CYS A 25 3.06 -1.42 7.07
C CYS A 25 1.67 -1.71 7.67
N ASP A 26 1.48 -2.90 8.27
CA ASP A 26 0.22 -3.26 8.94
C ASP A 26 -0.02 -2.41 10.20
N GLU A 27 1.02 -2.23 11.01
CA GLU A 27 0.99 -1.38 12.20
C GLU A 27 0.72 0.09 11.83
N LEU A 28 1.33 0.57 10.75
CA LEU A 28 1.09 1.91 10.22
C LEU A 28 -0.34 2.07 9.71
N THR A 29 -0.88 1.06 9.02
CA THR A 29 -2.26 1.06 8.52
C THR A 29 -3.26 1.11 9.68
N ARG A 30 -3.07 0.29 10.71
CA ARG A 30 -3.91 0.31 11.92
C ARG A 30 -3.84 1.64 12.69
N ARG A 31 -2.68 2.30 12.70
CA ARG A 31 -2.55 3.64 13.28
C ARG A 31 -3.25 4.69 12.42
N CYS A 32 -3.10 4.60 11.11
CA CYS A 32 -3.78 5.48 10.17
C CYS A 32 -5.31 5.38 10.32
N GLU A 33 -5.86 4.17 10.37
CA GLU A 33 -7.32 3.96 10.54
C GLU A 33 -7.85 4.62 11.81
N ARG A 34 -7.15 4.46 12.94
CA ARG A 34 -7.49 5.12 14.22
C ARG A 34 -7.39 6.65 14.17
N CYS A 35 -6.53 7.21 13.32
CA CYS A 35 -6.45 8.66 13.11
C CYS A 35 -7.58 9.14 12.19
N VAL A 36 -7.84 8.43 11.09
CA VAL A 36 -8.89 8.77 10.12
C VAL A 36 -10.29 8.65 10.73
N GLU A 37 -10.52 7.69 11.63
CA GLU A 37 -11.78 7.58 12.36
C GLU A 37 -12.06 8.82 13.22
N ARG A 38 -11.01 9.45 13.76
CA ARG A 38 -11.14 10.70 14.52
C ARG A 38 -11.20 11.94 13.63
N LEU A 39 -10.87 11.83 12.34
CA LEU A 39 -11.03 12.94 11.40
C LEU A 39 -12.52 13.09 11.04
N ASN A 40 -13.10 14.22 11.42
CA ASN A 40 -14.49 14.55 11.11
C ASN A 40 -14.69 14.99 9.64
N ASN A 41 -13.68 14.84 8.78
CA ASN A 41 -13.72 15.27 7.38
C ASN A 41 -13.84 14.06 6.44
N ARG A 42 -15.00 13.93 5.79
CA ARG A 42 -15.23 12.88 4.78
C ARG A 42 -14.26 12.95 3.59
N ASN A 43 -13.82 14.14 3.20
CA ASN A 43 -12.89 14.29 2.07
C ASN A 43 -11.53 13.64 2.34
N ASP A 44 -11.06 13.68 3.59
CA ASP A 44 -9.81 13.05 3.97
C ASP A 44 -9.93 11.55 4.16
N ARG A 45 -11.13 11.06 4.48
CA ARG A 45 -11.41 9.63 4.66
C ARG A 45 -11.59 8.91 3.33
N GLU A 46 -12.43 9.46 2.45
CA GLU A 46 -12.89 8.81 1.23
C GLU A 46 -12.14 9.27 -0.04
N MET A 47 -11.26 10.27 0.08
CA MET A 47 -10.45 10.83 -1.00
C MET A 47 -11.20 10.94 -2.34
N PRO A 48 -12.36 11.63 -2.37
CA PRO A 48 -13.30 11.56 -3.48
C PRO A 48 -12.73 12.14 -4.78
N VAL A 49 -11.83 13.12 -4.70
CA VAL A 49 -11.17 13.73 -5.87
C VAL A 49 -10.26 12.72 -6.57
N LEU A 50 -9.44 11.99 -5.79
CA LEU A 50 -8.56 10.96 -6.34
C LEU A 50 -9.39 9.83 -6.95
N ASN A 51 -10.39 9.34 -6.21
CA ASN A 51 -11.26 8.26 -6.66
C ASN A 51 -12.01 8.62 -7.96
N ARG A 52 -12.44 9.87 -8.10
CA ARG A 52 -13.05 10.38 -9.34
C ARG A 52 -12.05 10.42 -10.49
N HIS A 53 -10.88 11.03 -10.26
CA HIS A 53 -9.85 11.16 -11.30
C HIS A 53 -9.38 9.80 -11.82
N CYS A 54 -9.07 8.88 -10.92
CA CYS A 54 -8.62 7.54 -11.28
C CYS A 54 -9.71 6.75 -11.99
N ARG A 55 -10.97 6.86 -11.55
CA ARG A 55 -12.11 6.26 -12.26
C ARG A 55 -12.25 6.80 -13.68
N GLU A 56 -12.20 8.11 -13.88
CA GLU A 56 -12.28 8.72 -15.20
C GLU A 56 -11.13 8.30 -16.13
N ARG A 57 -9.92 8.14 -15.58
CA ARG A 57 -8.75 7.71 -16.35
C ARG A 57 -8.76 6.22 -16.69
N THR A 58 -9.24 5.38 -15.77
CA THR A 58 -9.19 3.92 -15.91
C THR A 58 -10.45 3.31 -16.52
N GLN A 59 -11.57 4.06 -16.62
CA GLN A 59 -12.87 3.57 -17.09
C GLN A 59 -12.87 2.82 -18.43
N ARG A 60 -11.88 3.04 -19.29
CA ARG A 60 -11.78 2.40 -20.62
C ARG A 60 -11.16 1.01 -20.58
N THR A 61 -10.44 0.67 -19.52
CA THR A 61 -9.59 -0.53 -19.50
C THR A 61 -9.71 -1.30 -18.18
N TRP A 62 -10.14 -0.65 -17.10
CA TRP A 62 -10.19 -1.26 -15.77
C TRP A 62 -11.34 -0.71 -14.93
N ARG A 63 -11.77 -1.49 -13.93
CA ARG A 63 -12.77 -1.05 -12.95
C ARG A 63 -12.08 -0.52 -11.70
N TRP A 64 -12.18 0.80 -11.50
CA TRP A 64 -11.65 1.47 -10.30
C TRP A 64 -12.48 1.16 -9.04
N ARG A 65 -11.81 0.71 -7.97
CA ARG A 65 -12.40 0.58 -6.63
C ARG A 65 -12.10 1.84 -5.83
N ASN A 66 -13.09 2.37 -5.12
CA ASN A 66 -12.87 3.51 -4.23
C ASN A 66 -11.93 3.11 -3.10
N VAL A 67 -10.91 3.93 -2.88
CA VAL A 67 -9.90 3.73 -1.85
C VAL A 67 -9.94 4.82 -0.80
N GLY A 68 -9.69 4.43 0.44
CA GLY A 68 -9.47 5.35 1.55
C GLY A 68 -8.01 5.81 1.67
N ARG A 69 -7.77 6.82 2.50
CA ARG A 69 -6.43 7.40 2.73
C ARG A 69 -5.42 6.39 3.30
N CYS A 70 -5.87 5.49 4.17
CA CYS A 70 -4.99 4.47 4.76
C CYS A 70 -4.71 3.31 3.80
N GLU A 71 -5.72 2.90 3.02
CA GLU A 71 -5.55 1.86 1.99
C GLU A 71 -4.48 2.26 0.98
N LEU A 72 -4.48 3.51 0.48
CA LEU A 72 -3.46 4.06 -0.43
C LEU A 72 -2.02 3.98 0.10
N THR A 73 -1.86 4.03 1.42
CA THR A 73 -0.53 3.97 2.05
C THR A 73 -0.03 2.53 2.15
N SER A 74 -0.94 1.55 2.20
CA SER A 74 -0.62 0.12 2.25
C SER A 74 -0.55 -0.53 0.86
N SER A 75 -1.37 -0.09 -0.08
CA SER A 75 -1.50 -0.69 -1.40
C SER A 75 -0.53 -0.06 -2.39
N THR A 76 0.29 -0.89 -3.05
CA THR A 76 0.91 -0.45 -4.30
C THR A 76 -0.21 -0.22 -5.32
N ALA A 77 -0.15 0.87 -6.10
CA ALA A 77 -1.22 1.29 -7.02
C ALA A 77 -1.70 0.20 -8.00
N ARG A 78 -0.92 -0.89 -8.15
CA ARG A 78 -1.21 -2.07 -8.95
C ARG A 78 -2.34 -2.94 -8.40
N GLU A 79 -2.61 -2.93 -7.09
CA GLU A 79 -3.72 -3.69 -6.48
C GLU A 79 -5.06 -2.95 -6.51
N LEU A 80 -5.05 -1.65 -6.82
CA LEU A 80 -6.24 -0.80 -6.79
C LEU A 80 -7.07 -0.85 -8.08
N ILE A 81 -6.62 -1.64 -9.05
CA ILE A 81 -7.14 -1.70 -10.41
C ILE A 81 -7.51 -3.15 -10.72
N VAL A 82 -8.81 -3.44 -10.91
CA VAL A 82 -9.30 -4.77 -11.29
C VAL A 82 -9.49 -4.82 -12.80
N ALA A 83 -8.91 -5.85 -13.45
CA ALA A 83 -9.03 -6.10 -14.90
C ALA A 83 -10.46 -6.45 -15.30
#